data_AF-A0A358AFV5-F1
#
_entry.id   AF-A0A358AFV5-F1
#
_cell.length_a   1.000
_cell.length_b   1.000
_cell.length_c   1.000
_cell.angle_alpha   90.00
_cell.angle_beta   90.00
_cell.angle_gamma   90.00
#
_symmetry.space_group_name_H-M   'P 1'
#
loop_
_entity.id
_entity.type
_entity.pdbx_description
1 polymer ?
#
loop_
_entity_poly.entity_id
_entity_poly.type
_entity_poly.pdbx_seq_one_letter_code
_entity_poly.pdbx_strand_id
1 'polypeptide(L)'
;MEKLNNWVKEMAAMCKPERIVWIDGSETQKKILEKEALSSGEIIQLNQEKLPGCFYHRSAKDDVARTEHLTFICARKKQTAGPNNNWMSPRAGYAKAKAIFKGAMKGRTMYVIPFSMGPVGSAFSKIGVELTDSIYVVLNMLIMTRVGSAVLEKLGQDGEFTKCLHSKAELDINKRLILHFPEDNAIWSVGSGYGANVLLGKKCLSLRIASYIGRRESWLAEHMLIMGIESPNGHIEYIAAAFPSACG
;
A
#
# COMPACT_ATOMS: atom_id res chain seq x y z
N MET A 1 5.69 18.94 8.60
CA MET A 1 4.91 17.75 9.01
C MET A 1 3.45 18.07 9.29
N GLU A 2 3.05 19.34 9.34
CA GLU A 2 1.67 19.74 9.64
C GLU A 2 0.66 19.13 8.67
N LYS A 3 0.94 19.16 7.36
CA LYS A 3 0.10 18.54 6.31
C LYS A 3 -0.16 17.05 6.57
N LEU A 4 0.89 16.30 6.91
CA LEU A 4 0.75 14.87 7.22
C LEU A 4 -0.07 14.67 8.49
N ASN A 5 0.27 15.39 9.57
CA ASN A 5 -0.43 15.27 10.85
C ASN A 5 -1.91 15.64 10.74
N ASN A 6 -2.25 16.68 9.97
CA ASN A 6 -3.64 17.08 9.73
C ASN A 6 -4.40 16.01 8.93
N TRP A 7 -3.78 15.43 7.91
CA TRP A 7 -4.40 14.31 7.18
C TRP A 7 -4.59 13.08 8.07
N VAL A 8 -3.61 12.70 8.89
CA VAL A 8 -3.74 11.59 9.86
C VAL A 8 -4.89 11.86 10.83
N LYS A 9 -4.99 13.07 11.38
CA LYS A 9 -6.08 13.47 12.28
C LYS A 9 -7.45 13.41 11.59
N GLU A 10 -7.55 13.89 10.35
CA GLU A 10 -8.78 13.84 9.56
C GLU A 10 -9.25 12.39 9.34
N MET A 11 -8.32 11.52 8.92
CA MET A 11 -8.64 10.10 8.67
C MET A 11 -8.96 9.37 9.97
N ALA A 12 -8.24 9.64 11.07
CA ALA A 12 -8.55 9.08 12.38
C ALA A 12 -9.93 9.54 12.89
N ALA A 13 -10.29 10.81 12.68
CA ALA A 13 -11.61 11.33 13.06
C ALA A 13 -12.75 10.62 12.32
N MET A 14 -12.53 10.22 11.07
CA MET A 14 -13.48 9.43 10.27
C MET A 14 -13.50 7.95 10.70
N CYS A 15 -12.33 7.32 10.79
CA CYS A 15 -12.20 5.88 11.02
C CYS A 15 -12.40 5.45 12.47
N LYS A 16 -12.24 6.35 13.44
CA LYS A 16 -12.39 6.13 14.89
C LYS A 16 -11.51 4.99 15.46
N PRO A 17 -10.18 4.97 15.22
CA PRO A 17 -9.30 4.01 15.89
C PRO A 17 -9.22 4.27 17.39
N GLU A 18 -8.87 3.25 18.17
CA GLU A 18 -8.64 3.38 19.61
C GLU A 18 -7.32 4.11 19.92
N ARG A 19 -6.30 3.83 19.11
CA ARG A 19 -4.99 4.46 19.20
C ARG A 19 -4.35 4.58 17.82
N ILE A 20 -3.40 5.49 17.71
CA ILE A 20 -2.58 5.69 16.51
C ILE A 20 -1.14 5.30 16.83
N VAL A 21 -0.54 4.46 16.01
CA VAL A 21 0.85 4.00 16.15
C VAL A 21 1.64 4.35 14.91
N TRP A 22 2.75 5.07 15.06
CA TRP A 22 3.65 5.39 13.96
C TRP A 22 4.68 4.29 13.78
N ILE A 23 4.85 3.83 12.55
CA ILE A 23 5.81 2.79 12.22
C ILE A 23 7.17 3.43 11.94
N ASP A 24 8.15 3.14 12.79
CA ASP A 24 9.48 3.75 12.77
C ASP A 24 10.49 2.98 11.90
N GLY A 25 10.13 1.77 11.47
CA GLY A 25 10.96 0.90 10.62
C GLY A 25 12.03 0.12 11.39
N SER A 26 12.10 0.24 12.71
CA SER A 26 13.11 -0.43 13.54
C SER A 26 12.81 -1.92 13.71
N GLU A 27 13.87 -2.72 13.82
CA GLU A 27 13.75 -4.14 14.10
C GLU A 27 13.12 -4.41 15.48
N THR A 28 13.34 -3.50 16.45
CA THR A 28 12.72 -3.58 17.78
C THR A 28 11.20 -3.46 17.69
N GLN A 29 10.70 -2.43 17.00
CA GLN A 29 9.27 -2.24 16.81
C GLN A 29 8.65 -3.40 16.02
N LYS A 30 9.33 -3.85 14.96
CA LYS A 30 8.91 -5.03 14.18
C LYS A 30 8.73 -6.27 15.07
N LYS A 31 9.69 -6.60 15.94
CA LYS A 31 9.59 -7.75 16.85
C LYS A 31 8.43 -7.64 17.85
N ILE A 32 8.13 -6.43 18.33
CA ILE A 32 6.98 -6.17 19.18
C ILE A 32 5.68 -6.48 18.42
N LEU A 33 5.57 -5.99 17.18
CA LEU A 33 4.40 -6.22 16.32
C LEU A 33 4.26 -7.69 15.92
N GLU A 34 5.36 -8.40 15.63
CA GLU A 34 5.34 -9.84 15.38
C GLU A 34 4.81 -10.61 16.60
N LYS A 35 5.24 -10.25 17.81
CA LYS A 35 4.71 -10.85 19.05
C LYS A 35 3.22 -10.58 19.24
N GLU A 36 2.77 -9.36 18.97
CA GLU A 36 1.33 -9.00 18.99
C GLU A 36 0.55 -9.83 17.96
N ALA A 37 1.04 -9.94 16.73
CA ALA A 37 0.43 -10.71 15.65
C ALA A 37 0.38 -12.22 15.97
N LEU A 38 1.40 -12.77 16.63
CA LEU A 38 1.41 -14.16 17.12
C LEU A 38 0.35 -14.35 18.22
N SER A 39 0.31 -13.45 19.21
CA SER A 39 -0.63 -13.54 20.33
C SER A 39 -2.11 -13.42 19.91
N SER A 40 -2.38 -12.64 18.86
CA SER A 40 -3.73 -12.48 18.30
C SER A 40 -4.11 -13.59 17.32
N GLY A 41 -3.16 -14.45 16.93
CA GLY A 41 -3.37 -15.50 15.94
C GLY A 41 -3.44 -15.00 14.49
N GLU A 42 -3.11 -13.72 14.23
CA GLU A 42 -3.03 -13.17 12.87
C GLU A 42 -1.93 -13.88 12.07
N ILE A 43 -0.83 -14.28 12.74
CA ILE A 43 0.22 -15.10 12.15
C ILE A 43 0.58 -16.30 13.03
N ILE A 44 1.13 -17.33 12.41
CA ILE A 44 1.60 -18.56 13.06
C ILE A 44 3.09 -18.70 12.77
N GLN A 45 3.90 -18.95 13.80
CA GLN A 45 5.32 -19.22 13.62
C GLN A 45 5.53 -20.57 12.93
N LEU A 46 6.34 -20.58 11.87
CA LEU A 46 6.72 -21.83 11.19
C LEU A 46 7.83 -22.56 11.96
N ASN A 47 8.17 -23.78 11.53
CA ASN A 47 9.27 -24.53 12.11
C ASN A 47 10.59 -23.74 11.95
N GLN A 48 11.20 -23.34 13.06
CA GLN A 48 12.38 -22.45 13.06
C GLN A 48 13.68 -23.17 12.70
N GLU A 49 13.74 -24.49 12.78
CA GLU A 49 14.89 -25.26 12.27
C GLU A 49 14.92 -25.28 10.75
N LYS A 50 13.74 -25.32 10.10
CA LYS A 50 13.59 -25.37 8.64
C LYS A 50 13.45 -24.00 7.99
N LEU A 51 12.71 -23.09 8.63
CA LEU A 51 12.29 -21.79 8.11
C LEU A 51 12.43 -20.71 9.21
N PRO A 52 13.66 -20.39 9.63
CA PRO A 52 13.91 -19.40 10.68
C PRO A 52 13.36 -18.02 10.31
N GLY A 53 12.68 -17.37 11.25
CA GLY A 53 12.07 -16.06 11.05
C GLY A 53 10.85 -16.04 10.12
N CYS A 54 10.39 -17.21 9.63
CA CYS A 54 9.22 -17.28 8.77
C CYS A 54 7.92 -17.47 9.55
N PHE A 55 6.87 -16.84 9.02
CA PHE A 55 5.52 -16.91 9.56
C PHE A 55 4.53 -17.33 8.48
N TYR A 56 3.40 -17.86 8.92
CA TYR A 56 2.29 -18.26 8.08
C TYR A 56 1.02 -17.51 8.48
N HIS A 57 0.36 -16.93 7.49
CA HIS A 57 -0.91 -16.20 7.65
C HIS A 57 -2.00 -16.89 6.83
N ARG A 58 -3.20 -17.01 7.40
CA ARG A 58 -4.39 -17.49 6.71
C ARG A 58 -5.36 -16.34 6.51
N SER A 59 -5.63 -16.00 5.25
CA SER A 59 -6.60 -14.97 4.92
C SER A 59 -8.05 -15.45 5.12
N ALA A 60 -8.98 -14.51 5.06
CA ALA A 60 -10.41 -14.83 4.97
C ALA A 60 -10.70 -15.62 3.68
N LYS A 61 -11.67 -16.55 3.75
CA LYS A 61 -12.00 -17.45 2.64
C LYS A 61 -12.45 -16.72 1.37
N ASP A 62 -13.08 -15.57 1.53
CA ASP A 62 -13.61 -14.69 0.48
C ASP A 62 -12.66 -13.52 0.13
N ASP A 63 -11.44 -13.56 0.64
CA ASP A 63 -10.40 -12.58 0.35
C ASP A 63 -9.04 -13.25 0.12
N VAL A 64 -8.95 -13.91 -1.03
CA VAL A 64 -7.79 -14.72 -1.45
C VAL A 64 -7.13 -14.22 -2.73
N ALA A 65 -7.66 -13.17 -3.34
CA ALA A 65 -7.18 -12.66 -4.63
C ALA A 65 -7.49 -11.17 -4.79
N ARG A 66 -6.87 -10.57 -5.81
CA ARG A 66 -7.22 -9.21 -6.24
C ARG A 66 -8.61 -9.20 -6.86
N THR A 67 -9.42 -8.22 -6.49
CA THR A 67 -10.81 -8.08 -6.98
C THR A 67 -10.86 -7.01 -8.06
N GLU A 68 -10.55 -7.41 -9.30
CA GLU A 68 -10.43 -6.46 -10.43
C GLU A 68 -11.73 -5.69 -10.70
N HIS A 69 -12.89 -6.35 -10.61
CA HIS A 69 -14.20 -5.72 -10.76
C HIS A 69 -14.57 -4.71 -9.64
N LEU A 70 -13.83 -4.71 -8.52
CA LEU A 70 -13.97 -3.76 -7.40
C LEU A 70 -12.82 -2.75 -7.35
N THR A 71 -11.94 -2.78 -8.35
CA THR A 71 -10.81 -1.86 -8.50
C THR A 71 -11.15 -0.77 -9.49
N PHE A 72 -11.09 0.50 -9.08
CA PHE A 72 -11.50 1.66 -9.88
C PHE A 72 -10.40 2.71 -10.02
N ILE A 73 -10.40 3.37 -11.18
CA ILE A 73 -9.70 4.63 -11.42
C ILE A 73 -10.71 5.77 -11.36
N CYS A 74 -10.63 6.56 -10.30
CA CYS A 74 -11.49 7.70 -10.03
C CYS A 74 -10.87 8.99 -10.55
N ALA A 75 -10.75 9.10 -11.86
CA ALA A 75 -10.32 10.33 -12.54
C ALA A 75 -11.49 11.30 -12.76
N ARG A 76 -11.25 12.61 -12.85
CA ARG A 76 -12.30 13.62 -13.05
C ARG A 76 -13.07 13.42 -14.36
N LYS A 77 -12.37 13.01 -15.41
CA LYS A 77 -12.94 12.67 -16.73
C LYS A 77 -12.85 11.16 -16.95
N LYS A 78 -13.94 10.54 -17.42
CA LYS A 78 -13.99 9.09 -17.72
C LYS A 78 -12.93 8.69 -18.75
N GLN A 79 -12.67 9.55 -19.73
CA GLN A 79 -11.67 9.33 -20.78
C GLN A 79 -10.25 9.20 -20.21
N THR A 80 -9.94 9.85 -19.08
CA THR A 80 -8.62 9.74 -18.44
C THR A 80 -8.39 8.34 -17.85
N ALA A 81 -9.44 7.66 -17.38
CA ALA A 81 -9.33 6.26 -16.98
C ALA A 81 -9.17 5.33 -18.20
N GLY A 82 -9.78 5.69 -19.33
CA GLY A 82 -9.67 4.92 -20.57
C GLY A 82 -10.50 3.63 -20.56
N PRO A 83 -10.44 2.84 -21.66
CA PRO A 83 -11.31 1.68 -21.86
C PRO A 83 -10.91 0.44 -21.03
N ASN A 84 -9.66 0.37 -20.56
CA ASN A 84 -9.12 -0.79 -19.84
C ASN A 84 -9.35 -0.72 -18.32
N ASN A 85 -10.04 0.32 -17.82
CA ASN A 85 -10.22 0.56 -16.40
C ASN A 85 -11.70 0.70 -16.02
N ASN A 86 -12.07 0.20 -14.85
CA ASN A 86 -13.35 0.55 -14.24
C ASN A 86 -13.28 2.00 -13.77
N TRP A 87 -14.24 2.81 -14.21
CA TRP A 87 -14.30 4.23 -13.84
C TRP A 87 -15.47 4.51 -12.90
N MET A 88 -15.22 5.36 -11.91
CA MET A 88 -16.23 5.95 -11.04
C MET A 88 -15.85 7.41 -10.80
N SER A 89 -16.81 8.34 -10.81
CA SER A 89 -16.48 9.75 -10.52
C SER A 89 -15.82 9.89 -9.13
N PRO A 90 -14.86 10.82 -8.95
CA PRO A 90 -14.19 11.03 -7.66
C PRO A 90 -15.19 11.27 -6.51
N ARG A 91 -16.22 12.09 -6.77
CA ARG A 91 -17.29 12.38 -5.80
C ARG A 91 -18.01 11.11 -5.34
N ALA A 92 -18.40 10.24 -6.28
CA ALA A 92 -19.07 8.99 -5.96
C ALA A 92 -18.13 8.00 -5.25
N GLY A 93 -16.87 7.90 -5.69
CA GLY A 93 -15.86 7.04 -5.09
C GLY A 93 -15.61 7.41 -3.62
N TYR A 94 -15.34 8.68 -3.34
CA TYR A 94 -15.18 9.17 -1.97
C TYR A 94 -16.44 8.98 -1.14
N ALA A 95 -17.62 9.30 -1.67
CA ALA A 95 -18.87 9.15 -0.91
C ALA A 95 -19.13 7.70 -0.50
N LYS A 96 -18.98 6.74 -1.42
CA LYS A 96 -19.16 5.31 -1.15
C LYS A 96 -18.14 4.80 -0.13
N ALA A 97 -16.85 5.10 -0.33
CA ALA A 97 -15.81 4.63 0.56
C ALA A 97 -15.90 5.28 1.96
N LYS A 98 -16.17 6.59 2.07
CA LYS A 98 -16.37 7.28 3.36
C LYS A 98 -17.49 6.66 4.18
N ALA A 99 -18.57 6.22 3.53
CA ALA A 99 -19.67 5.54 4.22
C ALA A 99 -19.21 4.24 4.90
N ILE A 100 -18.31 3.50 4.28
CA ILE A 100 -17.76 2.24 4.82
C ILE A 100 -16.67 2.53 5.86
N PHE A 101 -15.79 3.51 5.61
CA PHE A 101 -14.71 3.87 6.53
C PHE A 101 -15.20 4.47 7.85
N LYS A 102 -16.41 5.05 7.90
CA LYS A 102 -16.94 5.74 9.07
C LYS A 102 -17.01 4.78 10.27
N GLY A 103 -16.08 4.94 11.21
CA GLY A 103 -15.97 4.07 12.39
C GLY A 103 -15.41 2.66 12.11
N ALA A 104 -14.84 2.40 10.94
CA ALA A 104 -14.36 1.07 10.55
C ALA A 104 -13.20 0.54 11.41
N MET A 105 -12.49 1.43 12.11
CA MET A 105 -11.34 1.09 12.96
C MET A 105 -11.67 1.08 14.46
N LYS A 106 -12.95 1.20 14.85
CA LYS A 106 -13.33 1.06 16.27
C LYS A 106 -12.82 -0.28 16.81
N GLY A 107 -12.23 -0.27 18.01
CA GLY A 107 -11.63 -1.46 18.59
C GLY A 107 -10.24 -1.82 18.04
N ARG A 108 -9.66 -1.00 17.14
CA ARG A 108 -8.42 -1.31 16.44
C ARG A 108 -7.42 -0.15 16.51
N THR A 109 -6.14 -0.51 16.36
CA THR A 109 -5.05 0.45 16.16
C THR A 109 -5.07 0.95 14.73
N MET A 110 -4.91 2.25 14.50
CA MET A 110 -4.50 2.79 13.20
C MET A 110 -2.98 2.90 13.17
N TYR A 111 -2.35 2.16 12.29
CA TYR A 111 -0.92 2.26 12.01
C TYR A 111 -0.66 3.30 10.93
N VAL A 112 0.33 4.16 11.14
CA VAL A 112 0.83 5.13 10.17
C VAL A 112 2.15 4.61 9.61
N ILE A 113 2.14 4.18 8.35
CA ILE A 113 3.30 3.58 7.68
C ILE A 113 3.87 4.57 6.67
N PRO A 114 4.89 5.38 7.03
CA PRO A 114 5.61 6.17 6.04
C PRO A 114 6.56 5.27 5.25
N PHE A 115 6.47 5.29 3.92
CA PHE A 115 7.29 4.43 3.07
C PHE A 115 7.81 5.13 1.82
N SER A 116 8.98 4.68 1.35
CA SER A 116 9.62 5.12 0.11
C SER A 116 9.60 4.01 -0.94
N MET A 117 9.07 4.34 -2.12
CA MET A 117 9.20 3.54 -3.34
C MET A 117 10.53 3.87 -3.99
N GLY A 118 11.48 2.94 -3.91
CA GLY A 118 12.88 3.18 -4.30
C GLY A 118 13.77 3.62 -3.13
N PRO A 119 15.09 3.78 -3.34
CA PRO A 119 16.03 4.20 -2.30
C PRO A 119 15.63 5.54 -1.67
N VAL A 120 15.65 5.62 -0.34
CA VAL A 120 15.31 6.85 0.38
C VAL A 120 16.25 7.96 -0.04
N GLY A 121 15.71 9.13 -0.38
CA GLY A 121 16.51 10.28 -0.81
C GLY A 121 16.77 10.38 -2.30
N SER A 122 16.53 9.30 -3.07
CA SER A 122 16.69 9.31 -4.53
C SER A 122 15.74 10.31 -5.19
N ALA A 123 16.21 11.02 -6.23
CA ALA A 123 15.38 11.91 -7.03
C ALA A 123 14.23 11.18 -7.76
N PHE A 124 14.36 9.87 -7.97
CA PHE A 124 13.34 9.03 -8.59
C PHE A 124 12.39 8.38 -7.57
N SER A 125 12.69 8.49 -6.27
CA SER A 125 11.85 7.88 -5.25
C SER A 125 10.51 8.61 -5.11
N LYS A 126 9.47 7.85 -4.75
CA LYS A 126 8.15 8.40 -4.42
C LYS A 126 7.79 8.02 -3.00
N ILE A 127 7.41 9.01 -2.19
CA ILE A 127 6.98 8.79 -0.81
C ILE A 127 5.47 8.57 -0.78
N GLY A 128 5.06 7.56 -0.01
CA GLY A 128 3.68 7.32 0.36
C GLY A 128 3.54 7.23 1.88
N VAL A 129 2.34 7.49 2.38
CA VAL A 129 1.98 7.18 3.76
C VAL A 129 0.72 6.35 3.76
N GLU A 130 0.81 5.13 4.28
CA GLU A 130 -0.32 4.21 4.40
C GLU A 130 -0.87 4.18 5.82
N LEU A 131 -2.16 4.52 5.94
CA LEU A 131 -2.93 4.36 7.17
C LEU A 131 -3.69 3.04 7.10
N THR A 132 -3.49 2.16 8.07
CA THR A 132 -4.09 0.82 8.07
C THR A 132 -4.46 0.37 9.47
N ASP A 133 -5.50 -0.46 9.60
CA ASP A 133 -5.87 -1.14 10.85
C ASP A 133 -5.41 -2.61 10.90
N SER A 134 -4.50 -2.99 10.00
CA SER A 134 -4.04 -4.37 9.85
C SER A 134 -2.56 -4.49 10.17
N ILE A 135 -2.24 -5.23 11.24
CA ILE A 135 -0.86 -5.55 11.60
C ILE A 135 -0.16 -6.42 10.53
N TYR A 136 -0.93 -7.28 9.83
CA TYR A 136 -0.45 -8.01 8.66
C TYR A 136 0.08 -7.07 7.57
N VAL A 137 -0.63 -5.96 7.30
CA VAL A 137 -0.20 -4.95 6.31
C VAL A 137 1.11 -4.31 6.75
N VAL A 138 1.23 -3.92 8.03
CA VAL A 138 2.46 -3.32 8.57
C VAL A 138 3.66 -4.23 8.36
N LEU A 139 3.57 -5.50 8.79
CA LEU A 139 4.67 -6.46 8.71
C LEU A 139 5.10 -6.72 7.26
N ASN A 140 4.14 -6.79 6.32
CA ASN A 140 4.46 -6.98 4.92
C ASN A 140 5.01 -5.70 4.26
N MET A 141 4.55 -4.51 4.65
CA MET A 141 5.10 -3.25 4.13
C MET A 141 6.54 -3.01 4.58
N LEU A 142 6.91 -3.45 5.80
CA LEU A 142 8.30 -3.46 6.29
C LEU A 142 9.24 -4.31 5.41
N ILE A 143 8.72 -5.35 4.75
CA ILE A 143 9.48 -6.20 3.82
C ILE A 143 9.49 -5.58 2.41
N MET A 144 8.31 -5.15 1.95
CA MET A 144 8.08 -4.76 0.55
C MET A 144 8.61 -3.36 0.20
N THR A 145 8.81 -2.50 1.19
CA THR A 145 9.17 -1.09 1.00
C THR A 145 10.20 -0.64 2.03
N ARG A 146 10.84 0.51 1.79
CA ARG A 146 11.66 1.15 2.84
C ARG A 146 10.73 1.98 3.71
N VAL A 147 10.59 1.60 4.97
CA VAL A 147 9.65 2.22 5.93
C VAL A 147 10.43 2.93 7.03
N GLY A 148 9.84 3.98 7.60
CA GLY A 148 10.24 4.47 8.91
C GLY A 148 10.75 5.90 8.97
N SER A 149 11.51 6.22 10.03
CA SER A 149 11.92 7.58 10.37
C SER A 149 12.71 8.27 9.27
N ALA A 150 13.62 7.56 8.59
CA ALA A 150 14.38 8.12 7.47
C ALA A 150 13.48 8.61 6.31
N VAL A 151 12.31 7.99 6.12
CA VAL A 151 11.33 8.44 5.12
C VAL A 151 10.65 9.73 5.59
N LEU A 152 10.30 9.83 6.88
CA LEU A 152 9.71 11.05 7.46
C LEU A 152 10.70 12.22 7.41
N GLU A 153 11.97 11.97 7.73
CA GLU A 153 13.05 12.96 7.62
C GLU A 153 13.18 13.45 6.18
N LYS A 154 13.18 12.53 5.20
CA LYS A 154 13.24 12.90 3.78
C LYS A 154 11.99 13.62 3.31
N LEU A 155 10.81 13.28 3.82
CA LEU A 155 9.56 13.97 3.52
C LEU A 155 9.62 15.43 4.00
N GLY A 156 10.26 15.68 5.15
CA GLY A 156 10.46 17.04 5.66
C GLY A 156 9.15 17.76 5.98
N GLN A 157 9.18 19.09 6.03
CA GLN A 157 8.00 19.82 6.51
C GLN A 157 6.85 19.88 5.49
N ASP A 158 7.20 20.10 4.22
CA ASP A 158 6.28 20.44 3.14
C ASP A 158 6.27 19.39 2.01
N GLY A 159 6.92 18.25 2.21
CA GLY A 159 7.01 17.23 1.18
C GLY A 159 5.66 16.69 0.74
N GLU A 160 5.56 16.40 -0.55
CA GLU A 160 4.42 15.71 -1.13
C GLU A 160 4.52 14.20 -0.88
N PHE A 161 3.39 13.57 -0.59
CA PHE A 161 3.29 12.14 -0.40
C PHE A 161 1.98 11.61 -0.97
N THR A 162 2.00 10.35 -1.40
CA THR A 162 0.78 9.64 -1.80
C THR A 162 -0.03 9.28 -0.56
N LYS A 163 -1.29 9.70 -0.51
CA LYS A 163 -2.21 9.46 0.60
C LYS A 163 -2.87 8.09 0.45
N CYS A 164 -2.40 7.10 1.20
CA CYS A 164 -2.92 5.74 1.16
C CYS A 164 -3.77 5.46 2.41
N LEU A 165 -5.07 5.21 2.25
CA LEU A 165 -5.96 4.82 3.34
C LEU A 165 -6.44 3.38 3.13
N HIS A 166 -6.27 2.56 4.14
CA HIS A 166 -6.68 1.16 4.17
C HIS A 166 -7.47 0.84 5.45
N SER A 167 -8.50 0.00 5.36
CA SER A 167 -9.12 -0.65 6.53
C SER A 167 -9.70 -2.01 6.15
N LYS A 168 -9.51 -3.00 7.02
CA LYS A 168 -10.20 -4.29 6.91
C LYS A 168 -11.72 -4.12 6.99
N ALA A 169 -12.20 -3.11 7.72
CA ALA A 169 -13.61 -2.93 8.08
C ALA A 169 -14.20 -4.27 8.58
N GLU A 170 -15.32 -4.70 8.01
CA GLU A 170 -15.98 -5.97 8.31
C GLU A 170 -15.53 -7.12 7.37
N LEU A 171 -14.61 -6.86 6.43
CA LEU A 171 -14.21 -7.78 5.34
C LEU A 171 -15.35 -8.25 4.42
N ASP A 172 -16.54 -7.62 4.50
CA ASP A 172 -17.68 -7.91 3.62
C ASP A 172 -17.31 -7.68 2.15
N ILE A 173 -17.29 -8.78 1.38
CA ILE A 173 -16.98 -8.78 -0.06
C ILE A 173 -17.85 -7.81 -0.85
N ASN A 174 -19.10 -7.58 -0.44
CA ASN A 174 -20.04 -6.68 -1.14
C ASN A 174 -19.76 -5.20 -0.89
N LYS A 175 -18.96 -4.89 0.13
CA LYS A 175 -18.54 -3.53 0.48
C LYS A 175 -17.09 -3.25 0.11
N ARG A 176 -16.39 -4.21 -0.54
CA ARG A 176 -14.97 -4.07 -0.88
C ARG A 176 -14.78 -3.07 -2.02
N LEU A 177 -13.83 -2.15 -1.84
CA LEU A 177 -13.49 -1.13 -2.84
C LEU A 177 -11.99 -0.88 -2.84
N ILE A 178 -11.38 -0.83 -4.02
CA ILE A 178 -9.99 -0.40 -4.22
C ILE A 178 -9.98 0.78 -5.19
N LEU A 179 -9.86 1.99 -4.67
CA LEU A 179 -10.04 3.23 -5.41
C LEU A 179 -8.71 3.98 -5.57
N HIS A 180 -8.45 4.46 -6.77
CA HIS A 180 -7.29 5.30 -7.09
C HIS A 180 -7.79 6.66 -7.54
N PHE A 181 -7.28 7.74 -6.96
CA PHE A 181 -7.62 9.12 -7.30
C PHE A 181 -6.36 9.80 -7.84
N PRO A 182 -6.08 9.70 -9.15
CA PRO A 182 -4.79 10.10 -9.73
C PRO A 182 -4.51 11.60 -9.56
N GLU A 183 -5.52 12.44 -9.77
CA GLU A 183 -5.39 13.90 -9.64
C GLU A 183 -5.21 14.36 -8.19
N ASP A 184 -5.69 13.58 -7.21
CA ASP A 184 -5.61 13.91 -5.79
C ASP A 184 -4.43 13.22 -5.07
N ASN A 185 -3.64 12.43 -5.82
CA ASN A 185 -2.54 11.61 -5.34
C ASN A 185 -2.95 10.72 -4.14
N ALA A 186 -4.09 10.03 -4.27
CA ALA A 186 -4.67 9.24 -3.18
C ALA A 186 -5.10 7.83 -3.62
N ILE A 187 -5.02 6.89 -2.68
CA ILE A 187 -5.43 5.50 -2.83
C ILE A 187 -6.27 5.12 -1.61
N TRP A 188 -7.49 4.64 -1.81
CA TRP A 188 -8.39 4.23 -0.73
C TRP A 188 -8.80 2.76 -0.94
N SER A 189 -8.52 1.91 0.03
CA SER A 189 -8.85 0.48 0.02
C SER A 189 -9.64 0.10 1.26
N VAL A 190 -10.79 -0.56 1.10
CA VAL A 190 -11.62 -0.95 2.24
C VAL A 190 -12.26 -2.30 2.00
N GLY A 191 -12.43 -3.10 3.06
CA GLY A 191 -13.12 -4.39 3.01
C GLY A 191 -12.28 -5.54 2.46
N SER A 192 -10.94 -5.41 2.48
CA SER A 192 -9.99 -6.47 2.16
C SER A 192 -8.86 -6.48 3.20
N GLY A 193 -8.25 -7.64 3.40
CA GLY A 193 -7.01 -7.90 4.13
C GLY A 193 -5.91 -8.52 3.26
N TYR A 194 -6.12 -8.70 1.95
CA TYR A 194 -5.27 -9.57 1.11
C TYR A 194 -4.39 -8.86 0.07
N GLY A 195 -3.10 -9.21 0.09
CA GLY A 195 -2.17 -8.97 -1.02
C GLY A 195 -2.17 -7.54 -1.55
N ALA A 196 -2.25 -7.36 -2.87
CA ALA A 196 -2.16 -6.04 -3.49
C ALA A 196 -3.42 -5.17 -3.32
N ASN A 197 -4.51 -5.69 -2.74
CA ASN A 197 -5.64 -4.85 -2.35
C ASN A 197 -5.27 -3.98 -1.15
N VAL A 198 -4.37 -4.46 -0.29
CA VAL A 198 -4.03 -3.83 0.99
C VAL A 198 -2.58 -3.39 1.09
N LEU A 199 -1.65 -3.98 0.34
CA LEU A 199 -0.27 -3.52 0.29
C LEU A 199 -0.16 -2.41 -0.75
N LEU A 200 -0.54 -1.18 -0.38
CA LEU A 200 -0.83 -0.12 -1.35
C LEU A 200 0.41 0.38 -2.10
N GLY A 201 1.61 0.13 -1.58
CA GLY A 201 2.86 0.31 -2.32
C GLY A 201 3.01 -0.62 -3.53
N LYS A 202 2.44 -1.85 -3.48
CA LYS A 202 2.80 -2.96 -4.39
C LYS A 202 2.30 -2.80 -5.83
N LYS A 203 1.04 -2.43 -6.04
CA LYS A 203 0.44 -2.24 -7.38
C LYS A 203 -0.34 -0.92 -7.48
N CYS A 204 -1.01 -0.53 -6.39
CA CYS A 204 -1.81 0.67 -6.36
C CYS A 204 -0.93 1.92 -6.57
N LEU A 205 0.17 2.05 -5.82
CA LEU A 205 1.12 3.13 -6.04
C LEU A 205 2.08 2.81 -7.20
N SER A 206 2.85 1.72 -7.13
CA SER A 206 3.96 1.43 -8.05
C SER A 206 3.61 1.38 -9.54
N LEU A 207 2.35 1.09 -9.89
CA LEU A 207 1.88 1.04 -11.28
C LEU A 207 0.75 2.02 -11.55
N ARG A 208 -0.35 1.98 -10.78
CA ARG A 208 -1.56 2.75 -11.16
C ARG A 208 -1.40 4.24 -10.93
N ILE A 209 -1.04 4.66 -9.72
CA ILE A 209 -0.74 6.08 -9.46
C ILE A 209 0.58 6.49 -10.12
N ALA A 210 1.61 5.64 -10.06
CA ALA A 210 2.92 5.93 -10.64
C ALA A 210 2.86 6.13 -12.16
N SER A 211 2.08 5.37 -12.93
CA SER A 211 1.97 5.60 -14.39
C SER A 211 1.31 6.93 -14.72
N TYR A 212 0.34 7.38 -13.91
CA TYR A 212 -0.24 8.71 -14.05
C TYR A 212 0.76 9.82 -13.73
N ILE A 213 1.53 9.64 -12.65
CA ILE A 213 2.62 10.56 -12.28
C ILE A 213 3.69 10.58 -13.39
N GLY A 214 4.12 9.41 -13.86
CA GLY A 214 5.11 9.24 -14.91
C GLY A 214 4.70 9.89 -16.21
N ARG A 215 3.43 9.78 -16.62
CA ARG A 215 2.90 10.52 -17.76
C ARG A 215 3.05 12.04 -17.62
N ARG A 216 2.80 12.59 -16.42
CA ARG A 216 2.92 14.03 -16.15
C ARG A 216 4.38 14.49 -16.09
N GLU A 217 5.26 13.63 -15.59
CA GLU A 217 6.66 13.91 -15.32
C GLU A 217 7.61 13.35 -16.41
N SER A 218 7.08 12.80 -17.49
CA SER A 218 7.83 12.21 -18.63
C SER A 218 8.77 11.04 -18.26
N TRP A 219 8.30 10.10 -17.45
CA TRP A 219 8.98 8.82 -17.16
C TRP A 219 7.99 7.64 -17.13
N LEU A 220 8.51 6.42 -17.12
CA LEU A 220 7.73 5.19 -17.26
C LEU A 220 7.64 4.39 -15.95
N ALA A 221 6.43 3.96 -15.60
CA ALA A 221 6.15 3.09 -14.46
C ALA A 221 5.62 1.76 -14.97
N GLU A 222 6.53 0.82 -15.21
CA GLU A 222 6.23 -0.39 -15.99
C GLU A 222 6.13 -1.65 -15.14
N HIS A 223 5.31 -2.60 -15.62
CA HIS A 223 5.22 -3.92 -15.03
C HIS A 223 6.31 -4.84 -15.59
N MET A 224 7.56 -4.57 -15.20
CA MET A 224 8.74 -5.27 -15.72
C MET A 224 9.62 -5.82 -14.61
N LEU A 225 10.26 -6.96 -14.88
CA LEU A 225 11.46 -7.35 -14.15
C LEU A 225 12.65 -6.52 -14.63
N ILE A 226 13.70 -6.44 -13.81
CA ILE A 226 15.01 -5.90 -14.19
C ILE A 226 16.04 -7.00 -13.94
N MET A 227 16.79 -7.36 -14.98
CA MET A 227 17.81 -8.42 -14.92
C MET A 227 19.15 -7.85 -15.38
N GLY A 228 20.20 -8.08 -14.59
CA GLY A 228 21.58 -7.87 -15.02
C GLY A 228 22.16 -9.17 -15.56
N ILE A 229 22.75 -9.13 -16.76
CA ILE A 229 23.43 -10.25 -17.41
C ILE A 229 24.92 -9.91 -17.50
N GLU A 230 25.74 -10.67 -16.79
CA GLU A 230 27.19 -10.49 -16.78
C GLU A 230 27.85 -11.42 -17.81
N SER A 231 28.59 -10.82 -18.74
CA SER A 231 29.42 -11.53 -19.70
C SER A 231 30.70 -12.06 -19.03
N PRO A 232 31.35 -13.12 -19.57
CA PRO A 232 32.58 -13.67 -18.99
C PRO A 232 33.75 -12.68 -18.83
N ASN A 233 33.72 -11.55 -19.53
CA ASN A 233 34.68 -10.46 -19.40
C ASN A 233 34.34 -9.44 -18.29
N GLY A 234 33.28 -9.68 -17.51
CA GLY A 234 32.80 -8.81 -16.43
C GLY A 234 31.87 -7.67 -16.88
N HIS A 235 31.51 -7.58 -18.17
CA HIS A 235 30.57 -6.58 -18.65
C HIS A 235 29.12 -6.94 -18.27
N ILE A 236 28.38 -6.00 -17.67
CA ILE A 236 26.98 -6.20 -17.28
C ILE A 236 26.04 -5.40 -18.18
N GLU A 237 25.12 -6.10 -18.85
CA GLU A 237 23.99 -5.52 -19.56
C GLU A 237 22.71 -5.64 -18.72
N TYR A 238 21.81 -4.66 -18.83
CA TYR A 238 20.54 -4.65 -18.09
C TYR A 238 19.35 -4.78 -19.03
N ILE A 239 18.45 -5.71 -18.73
CA ILE A 239 17.22 -5.97 -19.49
C ILE A 239 16.01 -5.65 -18.62
N ALA A 240 15.06 -4.89 -19.18
CA ALA A 240 13.72 -4.73 -18.65
C ALA A 240 12.74 -5.56 -19.49
N ALA A 241 11.95 -6.43 -18.86
CA ALA A 241 11.04 -7.34 -19.58
C ALA A 241 9.68 -7.45 -18.90
N ALA A 242 8.59 -7.37 -19.68
CA ALA A 242 7.21 -7.47 -19.22
C ALA A 242 6.58 -8.79 -19.67
N PHE A 243 6.00 -9.52 -18.72
CA PHE A 243 5.25 -10.75 -18.98
C PHE A 243 3.89 -10.68 -18.26
N PRO A 244 2.81 -11.22 -18.85
CA PRO A 244 1.57 -11.44 -18.13
C PRO A 244 1.74 -12.61 -17.14
N SER A 245 0.70 -12.88 -16.34
CA SER A 245 0.69 -14.03 -15.45
C SER A 245 0.79 -15.35 -16.23
N ALA A 246 1.39 -16.38 -15.61
CA ALA A 246 1.57 -17.72 -16.16
C ALA A 246 2.54 -17.82 -17.37
N CYS A 247 3.60 -17.00 -17.39
CA CYS A 247 4.60 -16.98 -18.47
C CYS A 247 6.05 -17.14 -18.00
N GLY A 248 6.29 -17.73 -16.82
CA GLY A 248 7.60 -17.87 -16.18
C GLY A 248 7.57 -17.37 -14.75
#